data_AF-A0A945SEE0-F1
#
_entry.id   AF-A0A945SEE0-F1
#
_cell.length_a   1.000
_cell.length_b   1.000
_cell.length_c   1.000
_cell.angle_alpha   90.00
_cell.angle_beta   90.00
_cell.angle_gamma   90.00
#
_symmetry.space_group_name_H-M   'P 1'
#
loop_
_entity.id
_entity.type
_entity.pdbx_description
1 polymer ?
#
loop_
_entity_poly.entity_id
_entity_poly.type
_entity_poly.pdbx_seq_one_letter_code
_entity_poly.pdbx_strand_id
1 'polypeptide(L)' 'TGTDTDAFAYSTGGVASSLISLALRYMHTTVESVHKDDVENVIRLIYESLQKIKNNHDFRYLK' A
#
# COMPACT_ATOMS: atom_id res chain seq x y z
N THR A 1 -2.72 -5.66 11.58
CA THR A 1 -1.83 -4.51 11.78
C THR A 1 -2.65 -3.32 12.27
N GLY A 2 -2.16 -2.51 13.21
CA GLY A 2 -2.94 -1.35 13.71
C GLY A 2 -2.95 -0.15 12.75
N THR A 3 -2.84 -0.40 11.44
CA THR A 3 -2.68 0.62 10.41
C THR A 3 -4.04 1.00 9.81
N ASP A 4 -4.11 2.14 9.15
CA ASP A 4 -5.34 2.61 8.50
C ASP A 4 -5.84 1.63 7.41
N THR A 5 -4.92 0.90 6.75
CA THR A 5 -5.30 -0.11 5.75
C THR A 5 -6.15 -1.22 6.33
N ASP A 6 -5.87 -1.66 7.55
CA ASP A 6 -6.71 -2.66 8.22
C ASP A 6 -8.11 -2.08 8.47
N ALA A 7 -8.17 -0.84 8.96
CA ALA A 7 -9.46 -0.17 9.17
C ALA A 7 -10.25 -0.06 7.86
N PHE A 8 -9.61 0.28 6.73
CA PHE A 8 -10.25 0.28 5.42
C PHE A 8 -10.70 -1.12 4.99
N ALA A 9 -9.84 -2.13 5.16
CA ALA A 9 -10.13 -3.50 4.79
C ALA A 9 -11.38 -4.05 5.49
N TYR A 10 -11.60 -3.70 6.75
CA TYR A 10 -12.76 -4.15 7.53
C TYR A 10 -13.96 -3.19 7.51
N SER A 11 -13.85 -2.04 6.84
CA SER A 11 -14.95 -1.07 6.74
C SER A 11 -16.07 -1.54 5.79
N THR A 12 -17.31 -1.15 6.10
CA THR A 12 -18.47 -1.17 5.18
C THR A 12 -18.70 -2.48 4.40
N GLY A 13 -18.43 -3.64 5.02
CA GLY A 13 -18.62 -4.96 4.40
C GLY A 13 -17.40 -5.52 3.64
N GLY A 14 -16.25 -4.84 3.72
CA GLY A 14 -14.98 -5.29 3.17
C GLY A 14 -14.59 -4.50 1.93
N VAL A 15 -13.47 -3.78 2.00
CA VAL A 15 -12.90 -3.06 0.85
C VAL A 15 -11.56 -3.70 0.49
N ALA A 16 -11.38 -4.07 -0.78
CA ALA A 16 -10.10 -4.56 -1.26
C ALA A 16 -9.01 -3.51 -1.02
N SER A 17 -8.13 -3.77 -0.07
CA SER A 17 -7.15 -2.82 0.45
C SER A 17 -5.77 -3.46 0.47
N SER A 18 -4.75 -2.70 0.10
CA SER A 18 -3.36 -3.14 0.12
C SER A 18 -2.49 -2.02 0.70
N LEU A 19 -1.54 -2.39 1.55
CA LEU A 19 -0.54 -1.49 2.10
C LEU A 19 0.81 -1.78 1.44
N ILE A 20 1.38 -0.78 0.78
CA ILE A 20 2.77 -0.80 0.32
C ILE A 20 3.56 0.07 1.27
N SER A 21 4.61 -0.47 1.86
CA SER A 21 5.48 0.24 2.80
C SER A 21 6.93 0.07 2.40
N LEU A 22 7.78 0.98 2.88
CA LEU A 22 9.23 0.90 2.74
C LEU A 22 9.89 0.89 4.12
N ALA A 23 11.10 0.34 4.17
CA ALA A 23 11.90 0.37 5.38
C ALA A 23 12.31 1.82 5.69
N LEU A 24 12.03 2.27 6.91
CA LEU A 24 12.41 3.60 7.38
C LEU A 24 12.88 3.56 8.83
N ARG A 25 13.74 4.51 9.20
CA ARG A 25 14.21 4.72 10.57
C ARG A 25 13.56 5.95 11.17
N TYR A 26 13.27 5.86 12.47
CA TYR A 26 12.70 6.93 13.28
C TYR A 26 11.28 7.34 12.89
N MET A 27 10.42 6.35 12.62
CA MET A 27 8.99 6.56 12.36
C MET A 27 8.33 7.39 13.48
N HIS A 28 7.48 8.35 13.10
CA HIS A 28 6.78 9.26 14.03
C HIS A 28 7.68 10.23 14.81
N THR A 29 8.88 10.48 14.31
CA THR A 29 9.75 11.55 14.83
C THR A 29 9.81 12.72 13.85
N THR A 30 10.37 13.85 14.28
CA THR A 30 10.49 15.05 13.43
C THR A 30 11.44 14.86 12.25
N VAL A 31 12.35 13.88 12.33
CA VAL A 31 13.32 13.58 11.28
C VAL A 31 13.34 12.07 11.03
N GLU A 32 12.77 11.66 9.90
CA GLU A 32 12.79 10.28 9.45
C GLU A 32 13.92 10.07 8.43
N SER A 33 14.38 8.83 8.29
CA SER A 33 15.46 8.50 7.34
C SER A 33 15.13 7.24 6.54
N VAL A 34 15.33 7.31 5.24
CA VAL A 34 15.04 6.24 4.28
C VAL A 34 16.18 6.12 3.27
N HIS A 35 16.34 4.96 2.66
CA HIS A 35 17.27 4.81 1.55
C HIS A 35 16.65 5.42 0.28
N LYS A 36 17.43 6.22 -0.46
CA LYS A 36 16.92 6.93 -1.64
C LYS A 36 16.41 5.95 -2.71
N ASP A 37 17.15 4.89 -2.98
CA ASP A 37 16.78 3.91 -4.01
C ASP A 37 15.49 3.16 -3.64
N ASP A 38 15.20 2.97 -2.34
CA ASP A 38 13.97 2.31 -1.91
C ASP A 38 12.74 3.19 -2.21
N VAL A 39 12.88 4.52 -2.10
CA VAL A 39 11.83 5.47 -2.49
C VAL A 39 11.56 5.35 -3.99
N GLU A 40 12.60 5.36 -4.82
CA GLU A 40 12.47 5.24 -6.28
C GLU A 40 11.83 3.89 -6.68
N ASN A 41 12.25 2.81 -6.03
CA ASN A 41 11.72 1.47 -6.27
C ASN A 41 10.24 1.33 -5.85
N VAL A 42 9.83 1.94 -4.74
CA VAL A 42 8.44 1.91 -4.27
C VAL A 42 7.53 2.70 -5.21
N ILE A 43 7.99 3.85 -5.71
CA ILE A 43 7.26 4.62 -6.73
C ILE A 43 7.03 3.74 -7.97
N ARG A 44 8.09 3.07 -8.45
CA ARG A 44 7.99 2.15 -9.60
C ARG A 44 7.03 0.99 -9.32
N LEU A 45 7.08 0.41 -8.12
CA LEU A 45 6.18 -0.67 -7.72
C LEU A 45 4.71 -0.22 -7.74
N ILE A 46 4.40 0.96 -7.18
CA ILE A 46 3.04 1.51 -7.19
C ILE A 46 2.58 1.76 -8.63
N TYR A 47 3.43 2.38 -9.46
CA TYR A 47 3.12 2.67 -10.85
C TYR A 47 2.79 1.40 -11.66
N GLU A 48 3.68 0.40 -11.62
CA GLU A 48 3.48 -0.85 -12.34
C GLU A 48 2.26 -1.63 -11.81
N SER A 49 2.01 -1.58 -10.50
CA SER A 49 0.82 -2.21 -9.90
C SER A 49 -0.48 -1.63 -10.46
N LEU A 50 -0.56 -0.30 -10.57
CA LEU A 50 -1.74 0.37 -11.13
C LEU A 50 -1.94 0.02 -12.61
N GLN A 51 -0.87 -0.09 -13.40
CA GLN A 51 -0.95 -0.48 -14.81
C GLN A 51 -1.50 -1.90 -15.02
N LYS A 52 -1.38 -2.80 -14.03
CA LYS A 52 -1.92 -4.17 -14.12
C LYS A 52 -3.40 -4.26 -13.76
N ILE A 53 -3.99 -3.24 -13.14
CA ILE A 53 -5.42 -3.21 -12.81
C ILE A 53 -6.20 -2.89 -14.08
N LYS A 54 -7.09 -3.81 -14.47
CA LYS A 54 -7.92 -3.67 -15.67
C LYS A 54 -9.20 -2.90 -15.35
N ASN A 55 -9.83 -2.33 -16.38
CA ASN A 55 -11.18 -1.81 -16.25
C ASN A 55 -12.13 -2.92 -15.77
N ASN A 56 -12.99 -2.62 -14.80
CA ASN A 56 -13.87 -3.58 -14.14
C ASN A 56 -13.15 -4.80 -13.53
N HIS A 57 -11.92 -4.62 -13.01
CA HIS A 57 -11.23 -5.69 -12.29
C HIS A 57 -12.03 -6.12 -11.06
N ASP A 58 -12.34 -7.41 -10.98
CA ASP A 58 -13.02 -8.02 -9.83
C ASP A 58 -11.97 -8.51 -8.82
N PHE A 59 -11.92 -7.86 -7.66
CA PHE A 59 -10.95 -8.15 -6.60
C PHE A 59 -11.42 -9.23 -5.62
N ARG A 60 -12.59 -9.85 -5.83
CA ARG A 60 -13.10 -10.90 -4.94
C ARG A 60 -12.35 -12.21 -5.16
N TYR A 61 -11.91 -12.81 -4.05
CA TYR A 61 -11.23 -14.11 -4.06
C TYR A 61 -12.19 -15.30 -4.21
N LEU A 62 -13.39 -15.19 -3.63
CA LEU A 62 -14.46 -16.18 -3.71
C LEU A 62 -15.58 -15.63 -4.61
N LYS A 63 -15.98 -16.43 -5.59
CA LYS A 63 -17.13 -16.14 -6.47
C LYS A 63 -18.37 -16.87 -6.01
#